data_AF-A0AAV7K7L4-F1
#
_entry.id   AF-A0AAV7K7L4-F1
#
_cell.length_a   1.000
_cell.length_b   1.000
_cell.length_c   1.000
_cell.angle_alpha   90.00
_cell.angle_beta   90.00
_cell.angle_gamma   90.00
#
_symmetry.space_group_name_H-M   'P 1'
#
loop_
_entity.id
_entity.type
_entity.pdbx_description
1 polymer ?
#
loop_
_entity_poly.entity_id
_entity_poly.type
_entity_poly.pdbx_seq_one_letter_code
_entity_poly.pdbx_strand_id
1 'polypeptide(L)'
;MCPQRIHTLIPNSRIVIILRDPVERAYSWFQHQRVHRNILAQNYSFIDILENNFKNKLTRHSVDKLKSRCIEPGLYYKHILHWLKYFPNDHIIFIDGGQITKNPISAIEQVLKFVNITVRRDINSSVRFDEKKGYFCPVDMDGVSRCLGPSKGRNYQEISSEEIVFLRNVYSAPNKLLKELLIRLNRSLPDWLINT
;
A
#
# COMPACT_ATOMS: atom_id res chain seq x y z
N MET A 1 -9.25 -8.70 -17.35
CA MET A 1 -8.72 -8.07 -16.10
C MET A 1 -7.27 -7.61 -16.32
N CYS A 2 -6.74 -6.70 -15.48
CA CYS A 2 -5.38 -6.15 -15.64
C CYS A 2 -4.27 -7.23 -15.72
N PRO A 3 -4.21 -8.25 -14.83
CA PRO A 3 -3.15 -9.26 -14.89
C PRO A 3 -3.10 -10.02 -16.22
N GLN A 4 -4.25 -10.40 -16.77
CA GLN A 4 -4.34 -11.05 -18.08
C GLN A 4 -3.75 -10.20 -19.21
N ARG A 5 -4.08 -8.90 -19.23
CA ARG A 5 -3.61 -7.98 -20.27
C ARG A 5 -2.08 -7.84 -20.23
N ILE A 6 -1.51 -7.75 -19.03
CA ILE A 6 -0.05 -7.68 -18.85
C ILE A 6 0.58 -9.00 -19.27
N HIS A 7 0.04 -10.14 -18.84
CA HIS A 7 0.56 -11.45 -19.23
C HIS A 7 0.50 -11.68 -20.75
N THR A 8 -0.56 -11.22 -21.43
CA THR A 8 -0.65 -11.29 -22.90
C THR A 8 0.42 -10.44 -23.59
N LEU A 9 0.77 -9.28 -23.04
CA LEU A 9 1.74 -8.36 -23.65
C LEU A 9 3.20 -8.71 -23.29
N ILE A 10 3.44 -9.06 -22.03
CA ILE A 10 4.77 -9.29 -21.43
C ILE A 10 4.66 -10.50 -20.47
N PRO A 11 4.54 -11.74 -20.97
CA PRO A 11 4.25 -12.92 -20.15
C PRO A 11 5.31 -13.20 -19.08
N ASN A 12 6.57 -12.86 -19.36
CA ASN A 12 7.70 -13.08 -18.46
C ASN A 12 7.99 -11.89 -17.53
N SER A 13 7.04 -10.95 -17.37
CA SER A 13 7.25 -9.80 -16.49
C SER A 13 7.39 -10.22 -15.03
N ARG A 14 8.32 -9.58 -14.31
CA ARG A 14 8.44 -9.68 -12.86
C ARG A 14 7.56 -8.61 -12.20
N ILE A 15 6.74 -9.01 -11.24
CA ILE A 15 5.75 -8.17 -10.57
C ILE A 15 6.21 -7.88 -9.13
N VAL A 16 6.33 -6.60 -8.79
CA VAL A 16 6.62 -6.15 -7.42
C VAL A 16 5.34 -5.61 -6.81
N ILE A 17 4.89 -6.21 -5.69
CA ILE A 17 3.73 -5.77 -4.94
C ILE A 17 4.19 -5.22 -3.58
N ILE A 18 3.93 -3.94 -3.33
CA ILE A 18 4.20 -3.32 -2.03
C ILE A 18 2.94 -3.40 -1.17
N LEU A 19 3.06 -4.01 0.00
CA LEU A 19 1.96 -4.23 0.94
C LEU A 19 2.14 -3.32 2.17
N ARG A 20 1.16 -2.48 2.43
CA ARG A 20 1.08 -1.63 3.64
C ARG A 20 -0.08 -2.08 4.51
N ASP A 21 -0.04 -1.81 5.80
CA ASP A 21 -1.20 -1.99 6.70
C ASP A 21 -2.48 -1.46 6.00
N PRO A 22 -3.49 -2.32 5.77
CA PRO A 22 -4.68 -1.93 5.02
C PRO A 22 -5.53 -0.87 5.75
N VAL A 23 -5.41 -0.72 7.08
CA VAL A 23 -6.01 0.36 7.86
C VAL A 23 -5.37 1.69 7.47
N GLU A 24 -4.04 1.79 7.58
CA GLU A 24 -3.30 3.01 7.20
C GLU A 24 -3.48 3.34 5.71
N ARG A 25 -3.50 2.31 4.85
CA ARG A 25 -3.69 2.46 3.41
C ARG A 25 -5.07 3.06 3.09
N ALA A 26 -6.14 2.58 3.74
CA ALA A 26 -7.49 3.10 3.56
C ALA A 26 -7.59 4.56 4.03
N TYR A 27 -7.03 4.87 5.20
CA TYR A 27 -7.01 6.23 5.72
C TYR A 27 -6.21 7.19 4.85
N SER A 28 -5.01 6.77 4.42
CA SER A 28 -4.18 7.55 3.51
C SER A 28 -4.88 7.84 2.18
N TRP A 29 -5.73 6.92 1.69
CA TRP A 29 -6.52 7.16 0.49
C TRP A 29 -7.65 8.17 0.73
N PHE A 30 -8.36 8.07 1.86
CA PHE A 30 -9.37 9.07 2.24
C PHE A 30 -8.75 10.47 2.33
N GLN A 31 -7.61 10.61 3.01
CA GLN A 31 -6.89 11.88 3.11
C GLN A 31 -6.42 12.40 1.75
N HIS A 32 -6.00 11.51 0.85
CA HIS A 32 -5.70 11.86 -0.53
C HIS A 32 -6.94 12.46 -1.23
N GLN A 33 -8.13 11.87 -1.06
CA GLN A 33 -9.36 12.44 -1.64
C GLN A 33 -9.69 13.82 -1.07
N ARG A 34 -9.43 14.07 0.22
CA ARG A 34 -9.59 15.40 0.82
C ARG A 34 -8.70 16.44 0.15
N VAL A 35 -7.42 16.14 0.00
CA VAL A 35 -6.47 17.05 -0.68
C VAL A 35 -6.91 17.35 -2.13
N HIS A 36 -7.49 16.37 -2.81
CA HIS A 36 -8.04 16.53 -4.15
C HIS A 36 -9.47 17.11 -4.20
N ARG A 37 -9.93 17.72 -3.10
CA ARG A 37 -11.22 18.43 -2.99
C ARG A 37 -12.43 17.55 -3.36
N ASN A 38 -12.37 16.25 -3.06
CA ASN A 38 -13.54 15.39 -3.18
C ASN A 38 -14.64 15.88 -2.22
N ILE A 39 -15.83 16.18 -2.76
CA ILE A 39 -16.94 16.80 -2.02
C ILE A 39 -17.31 15.99 -0.78
N LEU A 40 -17.44 14.66 -0.90
CA LEU A 40 -17.82 13.80 0.22
C LEU A 40 -16.72 13.75 1.29
N ALA A 41 -15.46 13.64 0.87
CA ALA A 41 -14.35 13.59 1.82
C ALA A 41 -14.10 14.94 2.54
N GLN A 42 -14.49 16.06 1.92
CA GLN A 42 -14.44 17.39 2.53
C GLN A 42 -15.58 17.61 3.53
N ASN A 43 -16.78 17.12 3.21
CA ASN A 43 -17.98 17.40 3.98
C ASN A 43 -18.23 16.42 5.13
N TYR A 44 -17.61 15.23 5.09
CA TYR A 44 -17.85 14.16 6.06
C TYR A 44 -16.54 13.64 6.65
N SER A 45 -16.57 13.27 7.93
CA SER A 45 -15.44 12.62 8.60
C SER A 45 -15.18 11.23 8.02
N PHE A 46 -14.05 10.63 8.33
CA PHE A 46 -13.78 9.29 7.81
C PHE A 46 -14.73 8.26 8.44
N ILE A 47 -15.04 8.37 9.73
CA ILE A 47 -16.04 7.52 10.38
C ILE A 47 -17.43 7.64 9.73
N ASP A 48 -17.90 8.85 9.36
CA ASP A 48 -19.16 9.02 8.63
C ASP A 48 -19.17 8.24 7.31
N ILE A 49 -18.03 8.23 6.60
CA ILE A 49 -17.87 7.48 5.35
C ILE A 49 -17.86 5.97 5.61
N LEU A 50 -17.21 5.52 6.69
CA LEU A 50 -17.11 4.11 7.05
C LEU A 50 -18.46 3.52 7.48
N GLU A 51 -19.20 4.21 8.34
CA GLU A 51 -20.49 3.75 8.82
C GLU A 51 -21.59 3.89 7.77
N ASN A 52 -21.57 4.99 7.00
CA ASN A 52 -22.54 5.28 5.95
C ASN A 52 -24.00 5.29 6.44
N ASN A 53 -24.24 5.89 7.62
CA ASN A 53 -25.56 5.98 8.28
C ASN A 53 -26.50 7.05 7.70
N PHE A 54 -26.25 7.52 6.47
CA PHE A 54 -27.01 8.60 5.84
C PHE A 54 -28.45 8.20 5.50
N LYS A 55 -29.42 9.05 5.87
CA LYS A 55 -30.86 8.85 5.57
C LYS A 55 -31.16 8.94 4.07
N ASN A 56 -30.55 9.90 3.37
CA ASN A 56 -30.77 10.11 1.95
C ASN A 56 -30.11 9.01 1.09
N LYS A 57 -30.91 8.34 0.24
CA LYS A 57 -30.46 7.20 -0.58
C LYS A 57 -29.34 7.56 -1.57
N LEU A 58 -29.41 8.73 -2.20
CA LEU A 58 -28.39 9.19 -3.18
C LEU A 58 -27.05 9.48 -2.49
N THR A 59 -27.11 10.08 -1.30
CA THR A 59 -25.93 10.33 -0.46
C THR A 59 -25.31 9.01 -0.04
N ARG A 60 -26.12 8.08 0.48
CA ARG A 60 -25.66 6.74 0.88
C ARG A 60 -24.95 5.99 -0.24
N HIS A 61 -25.50 6.01 -1.45
CA HIS A 61 -24.88 5.38 -2.63
C HIS A 61 -23.54 6.01 -2.99
N SER A 62 -23.45 7.34 -2.91
CA SER A 62 -22.23 8.07 -3.26
C SER A 62 -21.14 7.86 -2.20
N VAL A 63 -21.51 7.84 -0.92
CA VAL A 63 -20.64 7.49 0.20
C VAL A 63 -20.18 6.05 0.11
N ASP A 64 -21.05 5.12 -0.25
CA ASP A 64 -20.69 3.71 -0.41
C ASP A 64 -19.62 3.50 -1.49
N LYS A 65 -19.71 4.23 -2.61
CA LYS A 65 -18.66 4.24 -3.63
C LYS A 65 -17.32 4.77 -3.10
N LEU A 66 -17.33 5.82 -2.29
CA LEU A 66 -16.11 6.35 -1.68
C LEU A 66 -15.52 5.36 -0.66
N LYS A 67 -16.35 4.85 0.24
CA LYS A 67 -16.00 3.80 1.22
C LYS A 67 -15.38 2.58 0.53
N SER A 68 -16.02 2.07 -0.51
CA SER A 68 -15.51 0.95 -1.32
C SER A 68 -14.12 1.24 -1.89
N ARG A 69 -13.89 2.45 -2.44
CA ARG A 69 -12.56 2.85 -2.94
C ARG A 69 -11.51 2.97 -1.84
N CYS A 70 -11.90 3.30 -0.61
CA CYS A 70 -11.01 3.25 0.55
C CYS A 70 -10.67 1.80 0.92
N ILE A 71 -11.66 0.91 1.03
CA ILE A 71 -11.51 -0.43 1.61
C ILE A 71 -11.03 -1.48 0.59
N GLU A 72 -11.72 -1.63 -0.55
CA GLU A 72 -11.52 -2.75 -1.49
C GLU A 72 -10.07 -2.96 -1.92
N PRO A 73 -9.25 -1.93 -2.22
CA PRO A 73 -7.87 -2.16 -2.65
C PRO A 73 -6.95 -2.69 -1.53
N GLY A 74 -7.41 -2.72 -0.27
CA GLY A 74 -6.72 -3.28 0.89
C GLY A 74 -7.05 -4.75 1.12
N LEU A 75 -8.02 -5.30 0.39
CA LEU A 75 -8.36 -6.73 0.40
C LEU A 75 -7.33 -7.52 -0.42
N TYR A 76 -6.08 -7.50 0.02
CA TYR A 76 -4.93 -7.96 -0.79
C TYR A 76 -5.06 -9.41 -1.22
N TYR A 77 -5.57 -10.30 -0.37
CA TYR A 77 -5.78 -11.72 -0.70
C TYR A 77 -6.49 -11.91 -2.05
N LYS A 78 -7.64 -11.25 -2.23
CA LYS A 78 -8.44 -11.28 -3.47
C LYS A 78 -7.63 -10.83 -4.69
N HIS A 79 -6.91 -9.72 -4.55
CA HIS A 79 -6.15 -9.15 -5.67
C HIS A 79 -4.94 -10.01 -6.04
N ILE A 80 -4.24 -10.54 -5.05
CA ILE A 80 -3.07 -11.41 -5.25
C ILE A 80 -3.46 -12.71 -5.96
N LEU A 81 -4.60 -13.31 -5.61
CA LEU A 81 -5.11 -14.49 -6.32
C LEU A 81 -5.32 -14.21 -7.82
N HIS A 82 -5.76 -13.02 -8.21
CA HIS A 82 -5.90 -12.67 -9.62
C HIS A 82 -4.55 -12.57 -10.34
N TRP A 83 -3.48 -12.15 -9.66
CA TRP A 83 -2.13 -12.13 -10.23
C TRP A 83 -1.56 -13.54 -10.36
N LEU A 84 -1.71 -14.37 -9.33
CA LEU A 84 -1.24 -15.76 -9.31
C LEU A 84 -1.92 -16.66 -10.35
N LYS A 85 -3.08 -16.24 -10.90
CA LYS A 85 -3.71 -16.94 -12.03
C LYS A 85 -2.90 -16.88 -13.32
N TYR A 86 -2.08 -15.83 -13.48
CA TYR A 86 -1.36 -15.56 -14.74
C TYR A 86 0.16 -15.57 -14.56
N PHE A 87 0.66 -15.18 -13.40
CA PHE A 87 2.10 -15.14 -13.13
C PHE A 87 2.46 -16.21 -12.11
N PRO A 88 3.54 -17.00 -12.37
CA PRO A 88 4.00 -17.98 -11.41
C PRO A 88 4.51 -17.28 -10.14
N ASN A 89 4.53 -18.01 -9.02
CA ASN A 89 4.88 -17.44 -7.71
C ASN A 89 6.23 -16.71 -7.75
N ASP A 90 7.25 -17.32 -8.36
CA ASP A 90 8.61 -16.78 -8.49
C ASP A 90 8.71 -15.52 -9.37
N HIS A 91 7.68 -15.18 -10.15
CA HIS A 91 7.56 -13.92 -10.88
C HIS A 91 6.90 -12.81 -10.05
N ILE A 92 6.56 -13.06 -8.79
CA ILE A 92 5.97 -12.07 -7.89
C ILE A 92 6.85 -11.95 -6.64
N ILE A 93 7.15 -10.71 -6.23
CA ILE A 93 7.70 -10.42 -4.90
C ILE A 93 6.75 -9.51 -4.12
N PHE A 94 6.69 -9.74 -2.82
CA PHE A 94 5.95 -8.91 -1.87
C PHE A 94 6.96 -8.12 -1.03
N ILE A 95 6.81 -6.81 -0.98
CA ILE A 95 7.65 -5.91 -0.20
C ILE A 95 6.80 -5.26 0.89
N ASP A 96 7.28 -5.25 2.12
CA ASP A 96 6.62 -4.54 3.22
C ASP A 96 6.83 -3.02 3.08
N GLY A 97 5.73 -2.29 2.89
CA GLY A 97 5.74 -0.83 2.79
C GLY A 97 6.18 -0.12 4.09
N GLY A 98 5.96 -0.75 5.25
CA GLY A 98 6.49 -0.27 6.52
C GLY A 98 8.01 -0.35 6.56
N GLN A 99 8.58 -1.44 6.04
CA GLN A 99 10.02 -1.62 5.91
C GLN A 99 10.64 -0.58 4.98
N ILE A 100 10.02 -0.26 3.82
CA ILE A 100 10.51 0.78 2.91
C ILE A 100 10.67 2.13 3.65
N THR A 101 9.77 2.44 4.57
CA THR A 101 9.79 3.70 5.31
C THR A 101 10.90 3.73 6.38
N LYS A 102 11.18 2.58 7.02
CA LYS A 102 12.18 2.46 8.10
C LYS A 102 13.60 2.17 7.59
N ASN A 103 13.71 1.30 6.59
CA ASN A 103 14.95 0.83 5.99
C ASN A 103 14.73 0.57 4.48
N PRO A 104 14.75 1.62 3.64
CA PRO A 104 14.57 1.48 2.19
C PRO A 104 15.66 0.64 1.52
N ILE A 105 16.88 0.61 2.05
CA ILE A 105 18.00 -0.15 1.47
C ILE A 105 17.67 -1.64 1.40
N SER A 106 17.16 -2.22 2.49
CA SER A 106 16.80 -3.64 2.50
C SER A 106 15.70 -3.98 1.47
N ALA A 107 14.73 -3.08 1.25
CA ALA A 107 13.72 -3.27 0.23
C ALA A 107 14.31 -3.16 -1.20
N ILE A 108 15.25 -2.22 -1.42
CA ILE A 108 15.97 -2.07 -2.68
C ILE A 108 16.77 -3.35 -2.99
N GLU A 109 17.50 -3.89 -2.01
CA GLU A 109 18.27 -5.15 -2.16
C GLU A 109 17.37 -6.33 -2.55
N GLN A 110 16.22 -6.46 -1.88
CA GLN A 110 15.23 -7.50 -2.20
C GLN A 110 14.75 -7.37 -3.65
N VAL A 111 14.42 -6.15 -4.09
CA VAL A 111 14.00 -5.90 -5.47
C VAL A 111 15.12 -6.18 -6.46
N LEU A 112 16.36 -5.71 -6.22
CA LEU A 112 17.52 -5.94 -7.08
C LEU A 112 17.81 -7.43 -7.26
N LYS A 113 17.83 -8.19 -6.16
CA LYS A 113 17.97 -9.64 -6.18
C LYS A 113 16.84 -10.28 -6.98
N PHE A 114 15.61 -9.84 -6.75
CA PHE A 114 14.43 -10.34 -7.45
C PHE A 114 14.44 -10.04 -8.95
N VAL A 115 14.99 -8.91 -9.41
CA VAL A 115 15.14 -8.59 -10.84
C VAL A 115 16.49 -9.02 -11.43
N ASN A 116 17.32 -9.72 -10.65
CA ASN A 116 18.66 -10.20 -11.05
C ASN A 116 19.57 -9.08 -11.57
N ILE A 117 19.56 -7.93 -10.89
CA ILE A 117 20.45 -6.80 -11.18
C ILE A 117 21.54 -6.72 -10.12
N THR A 118 22.79 -6.75 -10.55
CA THR A 118 23.95 -6.50 -9.69
C THR A 118 24.36 -5.03 -9.77
N VAL A 119 24.41 -4.37 -8.62
CA VAL A 119 24.87 -2.97 -8.52
C VAL A 119 26.33 -2.96 -8.10
N ARG A 120 27.18 -2.25 -8.85
CA ARG A 120 28.63 -2.14 -8.56
C ARG A 120 28.99 -1.05 -7.54
N ARG A 121 28.04 -0.18 -7.23
CA ARG A 121 28.21 0.96 -6.31
C ARG A 121 27.60 0.63 -4.95
N ASP A 122 28.07 1.32 -3.92
CA ASP A 122 27.48 1.22 -2.59
C ASP A 122 26.06 1.80 -2.58
N ILE A 123 25.07 0.92 -2.46
CA ILE A 123 23.66 1.31 -2.39
C ILE A 123 23.31 1.98 -1.06
N ASN A 124 24.08 1.82 0.01
CA ASN A 124 23.78 2.47 1.29
C ASN A 124 23.81 3.99 1.17
N SER A 125 24.63 4.52 0.26
CA SER A 125 24.72 5.94 -0.07
C SER A 125 23.57 6.46 -0.96
N SER A 126 22.72 5.58 -1.49
CA SER A 126 21.66 5.94 -2.46
C SER A 126 20.44 6.62 -1.85
N VAL A 127 20.33 6.62 -0.52
CA VAL A 127 19.26 7.28 0.23
C VAL A 127 19.81 7.95 1.48
N ARG A 128 19.21 9.07 1.88
CA ARG A 128 19.53 9.79 3.11
C ARG A 128 18.25 10.16 3.84
N PHE A 129 18.21 9.96 5.16
CA PHE A 129 17.08 10.42 5.95
C PHE A 129 17.08 11.95 6.04
N ASP A 130 15.93 12.57 5.77
CA ASP A 130 15.74 14.01 5.92
C ASP A 130 14.80 14.25 7.11
N GLU A 131 15.31 14.85 8.18
CA GLU A 131 14.58 15.06 9.43
C GLU A 131 13.37 15.98 9.25
N LYS A 132 13.50 17.00 8.39
CA LYS A 132 12.42 17.95 8.12
C LYS A 132 11.29 17.28 7.33
N LYS A 133 11.65 16.39 6.40
CA LYS A 133 10.71 15.60 5.62
C LYS A 133 10.10 14.47 6.46
N GLY A 134 10.88 13.89 7.39
CA GLY A 134 10.52 12.70 8.15
C GLY A 134 10.62 11.39 7.36
N TYR A 135 11.32 11.39 6.21
CA TYR A 135 11.44 10.23 5.33
C TYR A 135 12.84 10.14 4.72
N PHE A 136 13.21 8.94 4.25
CA PHE A 136 14.36 8.77 3.38
C PHE A 136 14.12 9.36 1.99
N CYS A 137 15.14 10.06 1.49
CA CYS A 137 15.15 10.72 0.20
C CYS A 137 16.26 10.12 -0.68
N PRO A 138 16.00 9.88 -1.97
CA PRO A 138 17.03 9.39 -2.89
C PRO A 138 18.15 10.41 -3.05
N VAL A 139 19.37 9.91 -3.17
CA VAL A 139 20.58 10.67 -3.45
C VAL A 139 20.97 10.41 -4.91
N ASP A 140 21.14 11.48 -5.69
CA ASP A 140 21.55 11.38 -7.09
C ASP A 140 23.05 11.11 -7.25
N MET A 141 23.51 11.00 -8.50
CA MET A 141 24.92 10.71 -8.80
C MET A 141 25.88 11.83 -8.37
N ASP A 142 25.38 13.05 -8.18
CA ASP A 142 26.15 14.21 -7.71
C ASP A 142 26.16 14.30 -6.17
N GLY A 143 25.57 13.33 -5.48
CA GLY A 143 25.48 13.30 -4.02
C GLY A 143 24.37 14.19 -3.44
N VAL A 144 23.51 14.75 -4.29
CA VAL A 144 22.43 15.65 -3.90
C VAL A 144 21.19 14.83 -3.53
N SER A 145 20.67 15.08 -2.32
CA SER A 145 19.43 14.46 -1.85
C SER A 145 18.22 15.18 -2.44
N ARG A 146 17.32 14.43 -3.10
CA ARG A 146 16.09 14.96 -3.70
C ARG A 146 14.86 14.22 -3.16
N CYS A 147 14.26 14.78 -2.12
CA CYS A 147 13.07 14.20 -1.51
C CYS A 147 11.86 14.13 -2.44
N LEU A 148 10.96 13.17 -2.16
CA LEU A 148 9.66 13.12 -2.81
C LEU A 148 8.87 14.42 -2.54
N GLY A 149 8.10 14.84 -3.54
CA GLY A 149 7.37 16.11 -3.50
C GLY A 149 6.34 16.22 -2.36
N PRO A 150 5.73 17.40 -2.19
CA PRO A 150 4.79 17.68 -1.09
C PRO A 150 3.57 16.77 -1.04
N SER A 151 3.24 16.11 -2.15
CA SER A 151 2.14 15.15 -2.25
C SER A 151 2.41 13.79 -1.58
N LYS A 152 3.65 13.55 -1.11
CA LYS A 152 4.10 12.29 -0.50
C LYS A 152 4.53 12.54 0.95
N GLY A 153 4.09 11.69 1.86
CA GLY A 153 4.36 11.84 3.30
C GLY A 153 3.66 13.06 3.91
N ARG A 154 2.42 13.33 3.51
CA ARG A 154 1.65 14.45 4.06
C ARG A 154 1.32 14.17 5.52
N ASN A 155 1.46 15.19 6.36
CA ASN A 155 0.98 15.15 7.73
C ASN A 155 -0.53 15.38 7.73
N TYR A 156 -1.28 14.44 8.29
CA TYR A 156 -2.71 14.54 8.47
C TYR A 156 -3.04 14.30 9.93
N GLN A 157 -4.28 14.64 10.32
CA GLN A 157 -4.82 14.22 11.61
C GLN A 157 -4.61 12.70 11.78
N GLU A 158 -4.35 12.26 12.99
CA GLU A 158 -4.28 10.83 13.29
C GLU A 158 -5.65 10.16 13.11
N ILE A 159 -5.63 8.91 12.69
CA ILE A 159 -6.83 8.09 12.58
C ILE A 159 -7.38 7.83 13.99
N SER A 160 -8.71 7.89 14.16
CA SER A 160 -9.32 7.69 15.47
C SER A 160 -9.31 6.21 15.88
N SER A 161 -9.38 5.93 17.19
CA SER A 161 -9.47 4.55 17.70
C SER A 161 -10.70 3.80 17.16
N GLU A 162 -11.82 4.50 16.99
CA GLU A 162 -13.06 3.95 16.44
C GLU A 162 -12.87 3.55 14.96
N GLU A 163 -12.26 4.43 14.15
CA GLU A 163 -11.94 4.16 12.75
C GLU A 163 -10.97 2.97 12.61
N ILE A 164 -9.97 2.87 13.50
CA ILE A 164 -9.06 1.73 13.57
C ILE A 164 -9.82 0.44 13.87
N VAL A 165 -10.66 0.42 14.90
CA VAL A 165 -11.45 -0.77 15.30
C VAL A 165 -12.36 -1.21 14.15
N PHE A 166 -13.07 -0.27 13.52
CA PHE A 166 -13.91 -0.55 12.36
C PHE A 166 -13.12 -1.25 11.25
N LEU A 167 -11.99 -0.66 10.83
CA LEU A 167 -11.20 -1.19 9.73
C LEU A 167 -10.51 -2.52 10.08
N ARG A 168 -10.04 -2.69 11.33
CA ARG A 168 -9.47 -3.97 11.80
C ARG A 168 -10.52 -5.08 11.73
N ASN A 169 -11.77 -4.79 12.09
CA ASN A 169 -12.85 -5.76 11.96
C ASN A 169 -13.11 -6.13 10.49
N VAL A 170 -13.14 -5.14 9.60
CA VAL A 170 -13.30 -5.37 8.14
C VAL A 170 -12.16 -6.24 7.58
N TYR A 171 -10.92 -5.99 7.98
CA TYR A 171 -9.76 -6.69 7.45
C TYR A 171 -9.38 -7.98 8.20
N SER A 172 -10.02 -8.31 9.32
CA SER A 172 -9.64 -9.46 10.15
C SER A 172 -9.61 -10.78 9.38
N ALA A 173 -10.74 -11.18 8.76
CA ALA A 173 -10.80 -12.41 7.98
C ALA A 173 -9.94 -12.35 6.70
N PRO A 174 -9.98 -11.27 5.89
CA PRO A 174 -9.09 -11.14 4.73
C PRO A 174 -7.58 -11.21 5.06
N ASN A 175 -7.15 -10.66 6.20
CA ASN A 175 -5.74 -10.69 6.62
C ASN A 175 -5.32 -12.09 7.06
N LYS A 176 -6.19 -12.86 7.73
CA LYS A 176 -5.92 -14.28 8.02
C LYS A 176 -5.69 -15.08 6.73
N LEU A 177 -6.57 -14.92 5.75
CA LEU A 177 -6.42 -15.55 4.43
C LEU A 177 -5.14 -15.10 3.70
N LEU A 178 -4.79 -13.81 3.80
CA LEU A 178 -3.54 -13.29 3.23
C LEU A 178 -2.31 -13.92 3.90
N LYS A 179 -2.31 -14.04 5.23
CA LYS A 179 -1.23 -14.63 6.01
C LYS A 179 -1.02 -16.09 5.62
N GLU A 180 -2.09 -16.88 5.58
CA GLU A 180 -2.06 -18.28 5.12
C GLU A 180 -1.55 -18.39 3.68
N LEU A 181 -2.00 -17.51 2.79
CA LEU A 181 -1.55 -17.46 1.40
C LEU A 181 -0.04 -17.20 1.30
N LEU A 182 0.48 -16.19 2.01
CA LEU A 182 1.90 -15.84 1.95
C LEU A 182 2.78 -16.96 2.53
N ILE A 183 2.36 -17.60 3.62
CA ILE A 183 3.04 -18.78 4.19
C ILE A 183 3.08 -19.91 3.15
N ARG A 184 1.95 -20.23 2.51
CA ARG A 184 1.88 -21.27 1.47
C ARG A 184 2.78 -20.96 0.26
N LEU A 185 2.94 -19.69 -0.07
CA LEU A 185 3.83 -19.24 -1.15
C LEU A 185 5.31 -19.15 -0.74
N ASN A 186 5.64 -19.54 0.50
CA ASN A 186 6.97 -19.42 1.10
C ASN A 186 7.50 -17.97 1.08
N ARG A 187 6.66 -17.01 1.50
CA ARG A 187 6.97 -15.58 1.54
C ARG A 187 7.05 -15.08 2.97
N SER A 188 7.93 -14.10 3.20
CA SER A 188 7.98 -13.36 4.46
C SER A 188 6.68 -12.59 4.67
N LEU A 189 6.23 -12.53 5.92
CA LEU A 189 5.07 -11.75 6.31
C LEU A 189 5.49 -10.30 6.58
N PRO A 190 4.75 -9.29 6.09
CA PRO A 190 4.91 -7.91 6.55
C PRO A 190 4.69 -7.79 8.06
N ASP A 191 5.38 -6.85 8.73
CA ASP A 191 5.32 -6.67 10.19
C ASP A 191 3.88 -6.53 10.70
N TRP A 192 3.08 -5.72 9.99
CA TRP A 192 1.69 -5.43 10.33
C TRP A 192 0.77 -6.66 10.23
N LEU A 193 1.20 -7.71 9.51
CA LEU A 193 0.43 -8.93 9.29
C LEU A 193 0.76 -10.04 10.30
N ILE A 194 1.91 -9.97 10.99
CA ILE A 194 2.37 -11.03 11.89
C ILE A 194 1.38 -11.25 13.04
N ASN A 195 0.88 -10.16 13.61
CA ASN A 195 0.03 -10.16 14.82
C ASN A 195 -1.47 -9.99 14.52
N THR A 196 -1.90 -10.15 13.27
CA THR A 196 -3.31 -10.08 12.87
C THR A 196 -4.02 -11.42 12.88
#